data_AF-A0A4U0YT75-F1
#
_entry.id   AF-A0A4U0YT75-F1
#
_cell.length_a   1.000
_cell.length_b   1.000
_cell.length_c   1.000
_cell.angle_alpha   90.00
_cell.angle_beta   90.00
_cell.angle_gamma   90.00
#
_symmetry.space_group_name_H-M   'P 1'
#
loop_
_entity.id
_entity.type
_entity.pdbx_description
1 polymer ?
#
loop_
_entity_poly.entity_id
_entity_poly.type
_entity_poly.pdbx_seq_one_letter_code
_entity_poly.pdbx_strand_id
1 'polypeptide(L)' 'MRLICPNCDAQYEVASDAIPAGGRDVQCSNCGHGWYQLPEIVAAGAEPPSFGAPEELGYRTP' A
#
# COMPACT_ATOMS: atom_id res chain seq x y z
N MET A 1 3.80 -4.62 14.47
CA MET A 1 3.15 -3.94 13.33
C MET A 1 1.68 -4.34 13.27
N ARG A 2 0.82 -3.52 12.66
CA ARG A 2 -0.62 -3.78 12.56
C ARG A 2 -1.02 -4.12 11.13
N LEU A 3 -1.70 -5.24 10.95
CA LEU A 3 -2.23 -5.69 9.66
C LEU A 3 -3.75 -5.50 9.64
N ILE A 4 -4.28 -5.00 8.53
CA ILE A 4 -5.72 -4.82 8.34
C ILE A 4 -6.12 -5.64 7.11
N CYS A 5 -7.10 -6.52 7.26
CA CYS A 5 -7.63 -7.29 6.14
C CYS A 5 -8.45 -6.36 5.23
N PRO A 6 -8.12 -6.25 3.93
CA PRO A 6 -8.83 -5.37 3.00
C PRO A 6 -10.24 -5.88 2.62
N ASN A 7 -10.59 -7.09 3.04
CA ASN A 7 -11.86 -7.74 2.68
C ASN A 7 -12.93 -7.63 3.78
N CYS A 8 -12.52 -7.62 5.05
CA CYS A 8 -13.44 -7.65 6.20
C CYS A 8 -13.06 -6.68 7.32
N ASP A 9 -12.04 -5.85 7.10
CA ASP A 9 -11.55 -4.84 8.04
C ASP A 9 -11.09 -5.38 9.40
N ALA A 10 -10.83 -6.70 9.47
CA ALA A 10 -10.25 -7.32 10.66
C ALA A 10 -8.83 -6.82 10.90
N GLN A 11 -8.53 -6.47 12.15
CA GLN A 11 -7.24 -5.95 12.57
C GLN A 11 -6.44 -7.03 13.33
N TYR A 12 -5.18 -7.21 12.95
CA TYR A 12 -4.28 -8.18 13.56
C TYR A 12 -3.02 -7.48 14.05
N GLU A 13 -2.68 -7.73 15.31
CA GLU A 13 -1.45 -7.23 15.90
C GLU A 13 -0.39 -8.34 15.84
N VAL A 14 0.66 -8.11 15.06
CA VAL A 14 1.71 -9.10 14.83
C VAL A 14 3.08 -8.54 15.21
N ALA A 15 3.97 -9.44 15.63
CA ALA A 15 5.36 -9.09 15.89
C ALA A 15 6.02 -8.52 14.63
N SER A 16 6.98 -7.62 14.80
CA SER A 16 7.70 -7.02 13.66
C SER A 16 8.54 -8.03 12.86
N ASP A 17 8.85 -9.18 13.47
CA ASP A 17 9.53 -10.31 12.83
C ASP A 17 8.57 -11.18 11.98
N ALA A 18 7.25 -11.00 12.13
CA ALA A 18 6.27 -11.82 11.43
C ALA A 18 6.22 -11.55 9.92
N ILE A 19 6.63 -10.35 9.48
CA ILE A 19 6.74 -9.95 8.08
C ILE A 19 8.21 -9.63 7.77
N PRO A 20 8.96 -10.56 7.13
CA PRO A 20 10.35 -10.34 6.77
C PRO A 20 10.49 -9.27 5.66
N ALA A 21 11.71 -8.79 5.45
CA ALA A 21 12.00 -7.76 4.44
C ALA A 21 11.59 -8.15 3.00
N GLY A 22 11.56 -9.45 2.69
CA GLY A 22 11.07 -9.95 1.40
C GLY A 22 9.57 -9.84 1.20
N GLY A 23 8.80 -9.51 2.25
CA GLY A 23 7.35 -9.64 2.29
C GLY A 23 6.91 -11.07 2.62
N ARG A 24 5.62 -11.24 2.91
CA ARG A 24 5.02 -12.53 3.24
C ARG A 24 3.56 -12.58 2.81
N ASP A 25 3.12 -13.76 2.39
CA ASP A 25 1.69 -14.06 2.19
C ASP A 25 0.98 -14.19 3.54
N VAL A 26 -0.08 -13.41 3.71
CA VAL A 26 -0.88 -13.33 4.93
C VAL A 26 -2.30 -13.77 4.61
N GLN A 27 -2.81 -14.73 5.38
CA GLN A 27 -4.19 -15.20 5.29
C GLN A 27 -5.01 -14.68 6.47
N CYS A 28 -6.14 -14.04 6.18
CA CYS A 28 -7.10 -13.61 7.17
C CYS A 28 -7.75 -14.82 7.86
N SER A 29 -7.64 -14.93 9.19
CA SER A 29 -8.31 -16.01 9.93
C SER A 29 -9.83 -15.79 10.09
N ASN A 30 -10.33 -14.59 9.79
CA ASN A 30 -11.76 -14.27 9.90
C ASN A 30 -12.53 -14.65 8.62
N CYS A 31 -12.03 -14.25 7.45
CA CYS A 31 -12.70 -14.50 6.16
C CYS A 31 -11.95 -15.44 5.21
N GLY A 32 -10.70 -15.81 5.50
CA GLY A 32 -9.87 -16.66 4.64
C GLY A 32 -9.19 -15.93 3.49
N HIS A 33 -9.36 -14.61 3.34
CA HIS A 33 -8.72 -13.83 2.28
C HIS A 33 -7.19 -13.79 2.46
N GLY A 34 -6.45 -14.23 1.43
CA GLY A 34 -4.99 -14.14 1.37
C GLY A 34 -4.53 -12.89 0.63
N TRP A 35 -3.56 -12.16 1.18
CA TRP A 35 -2.90 -11.04 0.51
C TRP A 35 -1.41 -11.00 0.81
N TYR A 36 -0.64 -10.36 -0.06
CA TYR A 36 0.80 -10.18 0.14
C TYR A 36 1.06 -8.92 0.96
N GLN A 37 1.77 -9.07 2.09
CA GLN A 37 2.13 -7.95 2.93
C GLN A 37 3.63 -7.66 2.90
N LEU A 38 3.95 -6.38 2.67
CA LEU A 38 5.30 -5.82 2.80
C LEU A 38 5.47 -5.18 4.19
N PRO A 39 6.71 -5.12 4.73
CA PRO A 39 6.94 -4.39 5.96
C PRO A 39 6.64 -2.90 5.77
N GLU A 40 6.15 -2.25 6.83
CA GLU A 40 5.71 -0.83 6.83
C GLU A 40 6.75 0.16 6.27
N ILE A 41 8.03 -0.22 6.28
CA ILE A 41 9.14 0.60 5.79
C ILE A 41 9.14 0.88 4.27
N VAL A 42 8.31 0.20 3.46
CA VAL A 42 8.30 0.38 1.98
C VAL A 42 6.98 0.97 1.45
N ALA A 43 5.98 1.22 2.29
CA ALA A 43 4.69 1.76 1.82
C ALA A 43 4.60 3.30 1.81
N ALA A 44 5.57 3.99 2.41
CA ALA A 44 5.60 5.47 2.50
C ALA A 44 6.32 6.16 1.31
N GLY A 45 6.61 5.43 0.23
CA GLY A 45 7.39 5.94 -0.93
C GLY A 45 6.69 5.86 -2.28
N ALA A 46 5.39 5.56 -2.32
CA ALA A 46 4.58 5.70 -3.53
C ALA A 46 3.80 7.01 -3.45
N GLU A 47 4.52 8.13 -3.31
CA GLU A 47 4.01 9.40 -3.82
C GLU A 47 3.76 9.17 -5.32
N PRO A 48 2.50 9.24 -5.81
CA PRO A 48 2.30 9.27 -7.25
C PRO A 48 3.14 10.46 -7.74
N PRO A 49 4.02 10.29 -8.75
CA PRO A 49 4.73 11.43 -9.28
C PRO A 49 3.66 12.42 -9.71
N SER A 50 3.52 13.48 -8.92
CA SER A 50 2.75 14.65 -9.28
C SER A 50 3.58 15.29 -10.38
N PHE A 51 3.46 14.72 -11.59
CA PHE A 51 3.67 15.47 -12.81
C PHE A 51 2.64 16.58 -12.73
N GLY A 52 3.04 17.69 -12.11
CA GLY A 52 2.31 18.94 -12.19
C GLY A 52 2.00 19.12 -13.66
N ALA A 53 0.72 19.18 -13.97
CA ALA A 53 0.28 19.52 -15.31
C ALA A 53 1.09 20.75 -15.73
N PRO A 54 1.91 20.70 -16.80
CA PRO A 54 2.45 21.92 -17.33
C PRO A 54 1.24 22.70 -17.85
N GLU A 55 0.81 23.62 -17.00
CA GLU A 55 0.46 24.98 -17.35
C GLU A 55 0.11 25.11 -18.82
N GLU A 56 -1.20 25.18 -19.05
CA GLU A 56 -1.74 26.24 -19.88
C GLU A 56 -0.91 26.52 -21.14
N LEU A 57 -0.97 25.60 -22.12
CA LEU A 57 -0.53 25.88 -23.48
C LEU A 57 -1.53 26.85 -24.14
N GLY A 58 -1.64 28.04 -23.54
CA GLY A 58 -1.97 29.30 -24.16
C GLY A 58 -0.95 29.62 -25.23
N TYR A 59 -1.08 28.95 -26.37
CA TYR A 59 -0.43 29.36 -27.61
C TYR A 59 -1.50 29.63 -28.68
N ARG A 60 -2.05 30.84 -28.62
CA ARG A 60 -2.09 31.82 -29.73
C ARG A 60 -1.79 31.21 -31.12
N THR A 61 -2.73 31.14 -32.07
CA THR A 61 -3.04 32.20 -33.08
C THR A 61 -3.29 31.51 -34.44
N PRO A 62 -3.90 32.12 -35.47
CA PRO A 62 -5.13 32.91 -35.60
C PRO A 62 -6.34 32.10 -36.10
#